data_AF-A0A2M7MVN7-F1
#
_entry.id   AF-A0A2M7MVN7-F1
#
_cell.length_a   1.000
_cell.length_b   1.000
_cell.length_c   1.000
_cell.angle_alpha   90.00
_cell.angle_beta   90.00
_cell.angle_gamma   90.00
#
_symmetry.space_group_name_H-M   'P 1'
#
loop_
_entity.id
_entity.type
_entity.pdbx_description
1 polymer ?
#
loop_
_entity_poly.entity_id
_entity_poly.type
_entity_poly.pdbx_seq_one_letter_code
_entity_poly.pdbx_strand_id
1 'polypeptide(L)'
;MPDSYFGMHIHRAVLPQPWLPNSDKLTPWPAVEFGSWRLWDAYVAWPSLEPEKGKWNFATLDKYVAMAKLTGVDPLMPLGLIPAWASARPDEPSGYRPGNAAEPRDIEAWRNYVRTVATRYKGRIRAYELWNEVNIKHFYSGNPEKLVELARVAYETLKAVDPEIIVVSPSVVGAGGHLKWLDDYLAKGGGQYADVISYHFYVPKDAPEAMLPLIRQVQAIMRKHKQDHKPLWNTETGWWIANTDGTPEDAGIVGGGQERFRLIVLGYAS
;
A
#
# COMPACT_ATOMS: atom_id res chain seq x y z
N MET A 1 0.48 6.75 18.79
CA MET A 1 -0.06 7.34 17.55
C MET A 1 1.02 8.27 17.01
N PRO A 2 1.24 8.41 15.68
CA PRO A 2 2.16 9.43 15.20
C PRO A 2 1.65 10.82 15.64
N ASP A 3 2.58 11.71 16.00
CA ASP A 3 2.27 13.08 16.46
C ASP A 3 1.70 13.96 15.33
N SER A 4 1.65 13.44 14.09
CA SER A 4 1.12 14.09 12.90
C SER A 4 0.29 13.13 12.05
N TYR A 5 -0.87 13.60 11.60
CA TYR A 5 -1.80 12.90 10.69
C TYR A 5 -1.34 12.93 9.21
N PHE A 6 -0.20 13.56 8.95
CA PHE A 6 0.35 13.73 7.61
C PHE A 6 1.48 12.73 7.34
N GLY A 7 1.46 12.11 6.17
CA GLY A 7 2.54 11.24 5.72
C GLY A 7 2.84 11.38 4.23
N MET A 8 3.88 10.69 3.78
CA MET A 8 4.35 10.77 2.39
C MET A 8 4.69 9.40 1.81
N HIS A 9 4.56 9.32 0.49
CA HIS A 9 5.25 8.31 -0.30
C HIS A 9 6.59 8.84 -0.74
N ILE A 10 7.66 8.16 -0.33
CA ILE A 10 9.00 8.42 -0.84
C ILE A 10 9.52 7.12 -1.44
N HIS A 11 9.70 7.13 -2.75
CA HIS A 11 10.32 6.03 -3.47
C HIS A 11 11.81 6.33 -3.64
N ARG A 12 12.68 5.31 -3.75
CA ARG A 12 14.09 5.47 -4.14
C ARG A 12 14.94 6.35 -3.21
N ALA A 13 14.63 6.41 -1.91
CA ALA A 13 15.48 7.15 -0.96
C ALA A 13 16.85 6.45 -0.72
N VAL A 14 16.94 5.15 -1.03
CA VAL A 14 18.15 4.32 -0.78
C VAL A 14 18.64 3.59 -2.03
N LEU A 15 17.74 3.21 -2.94
CA LEU A 15 18.06 2.43 -4.13
C LEU A 15 17.51 3.13 -5.39
N PRO A 16 18.37 3.58 -6.34
CA PRO A 16 17.92 4.09 -7.62
C PRO A 16 17.36 2.94 -8.49
N GLN A 17 16.59 3.28 -9.52
CA GLN A 17 15.92 2.30 -10.38
C GLN A 17 16.46 2.39 -11.81
N PRO A 18 17.49 1.64 -12.18
CA PRO A 18 18.12 1.81 -13.49
C PRO A 18 17.26 1.33 -14.68
N TRP A 19 16.12 0.69 -14.42
CA TRP A 19 15.25 0.08 -15.45
C TRP A 19 14.02 0.92 -15.80
N LEU A 20 13.77 2.00 -15.08
CA LEU A 20 12.71 2.97 -15.37
C LEU A 20 13.37 4.21 -16.04
N PRO A 21 12.71 4.88 -16.99
CA PRO A 21 13.21 6.13 -17.54
C PRO A 21 13.38 7.18 -16.44
N ASN A 22 14.51 7.92 -16.44
CA ASN A 22 14.78 9.03 -15.52
C ASN A 22 14.82 8.68 -14.02
N SER A 23 15.26 7.46 -13.67
CA SER A 23 15.27 6.98 -12.27
C SER A 23 16.62 6.53 -11.73
N ASP A 24 17.70 6.99 -12.35
CA ASP A 24 19.08 6.77 -11.89
C ASP A 24 19.44 7.57 -10.62
N LYS A 25 18.55 8.49 -10.21
CA LYS A 25 18.74 9.36 -9.05
C LYS A 25 17.94 8.88 -7.85
N LEU A 26 18.53 9.05 -6.66
CA LEU A 26 17.82 8.91 -5.41
C LEU A 26 16.83 10.07 -5.23
N THR A 27 15.69 9.79 -4.60
CA THR A 27 14.76 10.85 -4.17
C THR A 27 15.32 11.47 -2.89
N PRO A 28 15.55 12.80 -2.84
CA PRO A 28 15.98 13.48 -1.63
C PRO A 28 14.95 13.31 -0.51
N TRP A 29 15.43 13.27 0.74
CA TRP A 29 14.52 13.38 1.89
C TRP A 29 13.89 14.78 1.90
N PRO A 30 12.55 14.91 2.04
CA PRO A 30 11.90 16.20 1.96
C PRO A 30 12.20 17.04 3.21
N ALA A 31 12.22 18.36 3.03
CA ALA A 31 12.46 19.31 4.12
C ALA A 31 11.22 19.56 5.00
N VAL A 32 10.02 19.21 4.51
CA VAL A 32 8.78 19.31 5.29
C VAL A 32 8.74 18.21 6.34
N GLU A 33 8.22 18.52 7.53
CA GLU A 33 7.97 17.53 8.57
C GLU A 33 6.75 16.67 8.22
N PHE A 34 6.85 15.36 8.49
CA PHE A 34 5.76 14.41 8.28
C PHE A 34 5.88 13.24 9.26
N GLY A 35 4.75 12.63 9.61
CA GLY A 35 4.68 11.61 10.66
C GLY A 35 4.76 10.17 10.16
N SER A 36 4.39 9.90 8.90
CA SER A 36 4.39 8.53 8.37
C SER A 36 4.93 8.40 6.94
N TRP A 37 5.57 7.25 6.67
CA TRP A 37 6.16 6.94 5.37
C TRP A 37 5.61 5.61 4.84
N ARG A 38 4.82 5.64 3.77
CA ARG A 38 4.34 4.41 3.11
C ARG A 38 5.33 3.92 2.08
N LEU A 39 5.62 2.61 2.16
CA LEU A 39 6.70 1.96 1.44
C LEU A 39 6.26 1.23 0.15
N TRP A 40 5.05 1.50 -0.37
CA TRP A 40 4.66 1.01 -1.70
C TRP A 40 5.62 1.58 -2.76
N ASP A 41 5.91 0.82 -3.82
CA ASP A 41 6.89 1.18 -4.87
C ASP A 41 8.31 1.53 -4.35
N ALA A 42 8.63 1.23 -3.09
CA ALA A 42 9.96 1.43 -2.54
C ALA A 42 10.89 0.21 -2.76
N TYR A 43 10.44 -0.80 -3.52
CA TYR A 43 11.15 -2.05 -3.81
C TYR A 43 11.39 -2.91 -2.57
N VAL A 44 10.36 -2.99 -1.74
CA VAL A 44 10.34 -3.82 -0.52
C VAL A 44 9.08 -4.69 -0.44
N ALA A 45 8.32 -4.81 -1.54
CA ALA A 45 7.23 -5.79 -1.64
C ALA A 45 7.77 -7.24 -1.67
N TRP A 46 6.90 -8.25 -1.55
CA TRP A 46 7.32 -9.64 -1.38
C TRP A 46 8.33 -10.12 -2.46
N PRO A 47 8.18 -9.84 -3.77
CA PRO A 47 9.17 -10.26 -4.76
C PRO A 47 10.56 -9.64 -4.59
N SER A 48 10.65 -8.48 -3.92
CA SER A 48 11.94 -7.85 -3.60
C SER A 48 12.57 -8.43 -2.34
N LEU A 49 11.74 -8.79 -1.36
CA LEU A 49 12.19 -9.36 -0.08
C LEU A 49 12.52 -10.85 -0.17
N GLU A 50 11.82 -11.61 -1.01
CA GLU A 50 12.03 -13.05 -1.22
C GLU A 50 11.99 -13.38 -2.72
N PRO A 51 12.98 -12.92 -3.50
CA PRO A 51 13.03 -13.14 -4.95
C PRO A 51 13.01 -14.62 -5.35
N GLU A 52 13.58 -15.48 -4.52
CA GLU A 52 13.50 -16.94 -4.62
C GLU A 52 13.07 -17.51 -3.26
N LYS A 53 12.34 -18.63 -3.26
CA LYS A 53 11.84 -19.27 -2.03
C LYS A 53 12.96 -19.47 -1.02
N GLY A 54 12.81 -18.90 0.18
CA GLY A 54 13.77 -18.97 1.28
C GLY A 54 15.02 -18.10 1.14
N LYS A 55 15.22 -17.40 0.01
CA LYS A 55 16.34 -16.47 -0.19
C LYS A 55 15.87 -15.04 0.08
N TRP A 56 16.06 -14.61 1.32
CA TRP A 56 15.62 -13.29 1.77
C TRP A 56 16.64 -12.18 1.47
N ASN A 57 16.15 -11.02 1.06
CA ASN A 57 16.93 -9.80 0.90
C ASN A 57 16.27 -8.64 1.65
N PHE A 58 16.81 -8.31 2.83
CA PHE A 58 16.31 -7.22 3.66
C PHE A 58 17.12 -5.94 3.56
N ALA A 59 18.18 -5.89 2.75
CA ALA A 59 19.15 -4.80 2.76
C ALA A 59 18.51 -3.41 2.54
N THR A 60 17.56 -3.30 1.61
CA THR A 60 16.86 -2.04 1.32
C THR A 60 15.89 -1.67 2.44
N LEU A 61 15.07 -2.62 2.91
CA LEU A 61 14.08 -2.36 3.95
C LEU A 61 14.73 -2.04 5.31
N ASP A 62 15.85 -2.71 5.65
CA ASP A 62 16.63 -2.40 6.85
C ASP A 62 17.13 -0.95 6.84
N LYS A 63 17.59 -0.46 5.68
CA LYS A 63 18.01 0.94 5.52
C LYS A 63 16.84 1.91 5.65
N TYR A 64 15.68 1.62 5.05
CA TYR A 64 14.48 2.45 5.20
C TYR A 64 13.99 2.52 6.65
N VAL A 65 13.96 1.39 7.36
CA VAL A 65 13.58 1.36 8.77
C VAL A 65 14.58 2.11 9.64
N ALA A 66 15.88 2.02 9.33
CA ALA A 66 16.91 2.79 10.02
C ALA A 66 16.75 4.30 9.78
N MET A 67 16.50 4.72 8.54
CA MET A 67 16.23 6.12 8.22
C MET A 67 14.98 6.63 8.91
N ALA A 68 13.88 5.86 8.87
CA ALA A 68 12.64 6.21 9.53
C ALA A 68 12.82 6.45 11.04
N LYS A 69 13.62 5.60 11.69
CA LYS A 69 14.02 5.80 13.10
C LYS A 69 14.83 7.09 13.30
N LEU A 70 15.76 7.40 12.41
CA LEU A 70 16.61 8.60 12.52
C LEU A 70 15.82 9.89 12.28
N THR A 71 14.79 9.86 11.44
CA THR A 71 13.96 11.01 11.09
C THR A 71 12.66 11.10 11.90
N GLY A 72 12.43 10.16 12.82
CA GLY A 72 11.24 10.16 13.68
C GLY A 72 9.94 9.87 12.94
N VAL A 73 9.99 9.28 11.75
CA VAL A 73 8.79 8.96 10.96
C VAL A 73 8.42 7.49 11.09
N ASP A 74 7.12 7.20 11.03
CA ASP A 74 6.60 5.85 11.17
C ASP A 74 6.40 5.15 9.83
N PRO A 75 7.03 3.98 9.60
CA PRO A 75 6.78 3.22 8.38
C PRO A 75 5.37 2.62 8.37
N LEU A 76 4.67 2.79 7.26
CA LEU A 76 3.54 1.96 6.84
C LEU A 76 4.06 0.98 5.78
N MET A 77 3.96 -0.32 6.06
CA MET A 77 4.50 -1.38 5.20
C MET A 77 3.39 -2.13 4.47
N PRO A 78 3.13 -1.83 3.19
CA PRO A 78 2.24 -2.66 2.40
C PRO A 78 2.80 -4.08 2.18
N LEU A 79 1.94 -5.06 2.36
CA LEU A 79 2.19 -6.48 2.11
C LEU A 79 1.41 -6.87 0.87
N GLY A 80 2.10 -7.12 -0.23
CA GLY A 80 1.47 -7.46 -1.50
C GLY A 80 2.51 -7.74 -2.58
N LEU A 81 1.98 -7.93 -3.80
CA LEU A 81 2.68 -8.54 -4.94
C LEU A 81 3.13 -9.96 -4.64
N ILE A 82 2.96 -10.88 -5.59
CA ILE A 82 3.36 -12.27 -5.39
C ILE A 82 4.59 -12.60 -6.23
N PRO A 83 5.69 -13.12 -5.63
CA PRO A 83 6.85 -13.55 -6.42
C PRO A 83 6.44 -14.69 -7.35
N ALA A 84 7.09 -14.78 -8.52
CA ALA A 84 6.75 -15.77 -9.55
C ALA A 84 6.74 -17.22 -9.00
N TRP A 85 7.66 -17.55 -8.09
CA TRP A 85 7.74 -18.88 -7.47
C TRP A 85 6.53 -19.21 -6.57
N ALA A 86 5.85 -18.19 -6.02
CA ALA A 86 4.69 -18.33 -5.15
C ALA A 86 3.35 -18.04 -5.85
N SER A 87 3.37 -17.43 -7.03
CA SER A 87 2.15 -16.98 -7.74
C SER A 87 1.31 -18.15 -8.24
N ALA A 88 -0.02 -18.09 -8.08
CA ALA A 88 -0.93 -19.07 -8.69
C ALA A 88 -0.93 -19.00 -10.24
N ARG A 89 -0.56 -17.84 -10.79
CA ARG A 89 -0.52 -17.60 -12.24
C ARG A 89 0.76 -16.81 -12.58
N PRO A 90 1.94 -17.46 -12.59
CA PRO A 90 3.23 -16.78 -12.69
C PRO A 90 3.45 -16.01 -14.00
N ASP A 91 2.73 -16.36 -15.06
CA ASP A 91 2.86 -15.73 -16.38
C ASP A 91 1.76 -14.69 -16.66
N GLU A 92 0.81 -14.49 -15.73
CA GLU A 92 -0.29 -13.54 -15.94
C GLU A 92 0.22 -12.09 -15.95
N PRO A 93 -0.15 -11.27 -16.94
CA PRO A 93 0.22 -9.86 -16.96
C PRO A 93 -0.24 -9.10 -15.70
N SER A 94 0.62 -8.24 -15.16
CA SER A 94 0.33 -7.40 -14.00
C SER A 94 0.86 -5.97 -14.21
N GLY A 95 0.63 -5.08 -13.25
CA GLY A 95 1.19 -3.72 -13.25
C GLY A 95 2.70 -3.66 -13.00
N TYR A 96 3.31 -4.78 -12.61
CA TYR A 96 4.74 -4.90 -12.33
C TYR A 96 5.37 -5.99 -13.20
N ARG A 97 5.71 -7.15 -12.61
CA ARG A 97 6.19 -8.33 -13.34
C ARG A 97 5.08 -9.36 -13.50
N PRO A 98 5.13 -10.23 -14.52
CA PRO A 98 4.19 -11.33 -14.65
C PRO A 98 3.99 -12.09 -13.33
N GLY A 99 2.72 -12.40 -13.03
CA GLY A 99 2.27 -13.12 -11.86
C GLY A 99 2.16 -12.33 -10.57
N ASN A 100 2.58 -11.07 -10.51
CA ASN A 100 2.54 -10.30 -9.26
C ASN A 100 1.13 -9.95 -8.76
N ALA A 101 0.14 -9.86 -9.65
CA ALA A 101 -1.24 -9.53 -9.28
C ALA A 101 -2.07 -10.73 -8.82
N ALA A 102 -1.65 -11.96 -9.14
CA ALA A 102 -2.38 -13.15 -8.75
C ALA A 102 -2.26 -13.40 -7.25
N GLU A 103 -3.19 -14.18 -6.69
CA GLU A 103 -3.06 -14.74 -5.35
C GLU A 103 -1.87 -15.73 -5.27
N PRO A 104 -1.35 -15.99 -4.05
CA PRO A 104 -0.38 -17.05 -3.86
C PRO A 104 -1.02 -18.42 -4.08
N ARG A 105 -0.28 -19.34 -4.71
CA ARG A 105 -0.70 -20.73 -4.95
C ARG A 105 -0.79 -21.56 -3.66
N ASP A 106 -0.14 -21.09 -2.60
CA ASP A 106 -0.06 -21.72 -1.29
C ASP A 106 -0.25 -20.66 -0.21
N ILE A 107 -1.26 -20.85 0.64
CA ILE A 107 -1.58 -19.93 1.73
C ILE A 107 -0.50 -19.92 2.81
N GLU A 108 0.26 -21.01 2.98
CA GLU A 108 1.34 -21.07 3.96
C GLU A 108 2.57 -20.29 3.49
N ALA A 109 2.80 -20.17 2.18
CA ALA A 109 3.82 -19.26 1.66
C ALA A 109 3.49 -17.80 2.02
N TRP A 110 2.22 -17.40 1.90
CA TRP A 110 1.75 -16.08 2.34
C TRP A 110 1.92 -15.87 3.84
N ARG A 111 1.51 -16.85 4.65
CA ARG A 111 1.70 -16.82 6.10
C ARG A 111 3.17 -16.67 6.47
N ASN A 112 4.06 -17.41 5.82
CA ASN A 112 5.49 -17.35 6.07
C ASN A 112 6.06 -15.96 5.74
N TYR A 113 5.64 -15.36 4.62
CA TYR A 113 6.02 -14.00 4.27
C TYR A 113 5.59 -12.98 5.32
N VAL A 114 4.30 -12.96 5.66
CA VAL A 114 3.75 -12.05 6.66
C VAL A 114 4.48 -12.22 8.00
N ARG A 115 4.63 -13.46 8.48
CA ARG A 115 5.32 -13.77 9.74
C ARG A 115 6.77 -13.32 9.72
N THR A 116 7.50 -13.59 8.63
CA THR A 116 8.94 -13.28 8.53
C THR A 116 9.17 -11.78 8.60
N VAL A 117 8.42 -11.00 7.81
CA VAL A 117 8.52 -9.54 7.82
C VAL A 117 8.13 -8.99 9.19
N ALA A 118 6.96 -9.37 9.71
CA ALA A 118 6.46 -8.87 10.99
C ALA A 118 7.40 -9.19 12.16
N THR A 119 7.92 -10.42 12.22
CA THR A 119 8.85 -10.84 13.28
C THR A 119 10.16 -10.07 13.20
N ARG A 120 10.71 -9.90 11.99
CA ARG A 120 11.96 -9.16 11.80
C ARG A 120 11.84 -7.70 12.25
N TYR A 121 10.72 -7.04 11.93
CA TYR A 121 10.52 -5.61 12.16
C TYR A 121 9.62 -5.29 13.36
N LYS A 122 9.38 -6.25 14.25
CA LYS A 122 8.64 -6.05 15.50
C LYS A 122 9.21 -4.86 16.29
N GLY A 123 8.32 -3.99 16.75
CA GLY A 123 8.66 -2.74 17.45
C GLY A 123 9.29 -1.63 16.59
N ARG A 124 9.48 -1.86 15.28
CA ARG A 124 10.07 -0.88 14.34
C ARG A 124 9.15 -0.50 13.19
N ILE A 125 8.29 -1.42 12.75
CA ILE A 125 7.17 -1.16 11.86
C ILE A 125 5.90 -1.53 12.61
N ARG A 126 5.05 -0.53 12.84
CA ARG A 126 3.81 -0.69 13.62
C ARG A 126 2.57 -0.88 12.77
N ALA A 127 2.61 -0.50 11.49
CA ALA A 127 1.46 -0.54 10.61
C ALA A 127 1.76 -1.30 9.32
N TYR A 128 0.88 -2.24 8.97
CA TYR A 128 0.98 -3.05 7.77
C TYR A 128 -0.30 -2.93 6.96
N GLU A 129 -0.19 -2.57 5.69
CA GLU A 129 -1.33 -2.49 4.78
C GLU A 129 -1.42 -3.73 3.92
N LEU A 130 -2.61 -4.28 3.76
CA LEU A 130 -2.79 -5.52 3.03
C LEU A 130 -3.08 -5.23 1.56
N TRP A 131 -2.10 -5.36 0.67
CA TRP A 131 -2.26 -5.10 -0.77
C TRP A 131 -2.46 -3.62 -1.14
N ASN A 132 -2.50 -3.35 -2.45
CA ASN A 132 -2.68 -2.02 -3.03
C ASN A 132 -3.72 -2.06 -4.14
N GLU A 133 -4.67 -1.13 -4.14
CA GLU A 133 -5.62 -0.86 -5.23
C GLU A 133 -6.26 -2.13 -5.82
N VAL A 134 -6.78 -2.99 -4.94
CA VAL A 134 -7.26 -4.34 -5.26
C VAL A 134 -8.46 -4.39 -6.23
N ASN A 135 -9.10 -3.25 -6.45
CA ASN A 135 -10.15 -3.09 -7.47
C ASN A 135 -9.59 -2.98 -8.90
N ILE A 136 -8.27 -2.85 -9.06
CA ILE A 136 -7.60 -2.80 -10.36
C ILE A 136 -6.94 -4.16 -10.64
N LYS A 137 -7.36 -4.81 -11.74
CA LYS A 137 -6.93 -6.18 -12.08
C LYS A 137 -5.41 -6.35 -12.20
N HIS A 138 -4.70 -5.28 -12.58
CA HIS A 138 -3.25 -5.27 -12.68
C HIS A 138 -2.53 -5.28 -11.32
N PHE A 139 -3.23 -4.97 -10.23
CA PHE A 139 -2.69 -5.02 -8.87
C PHE A 139 -3.21 -6.21 -8.09
N TYR A 140 -4.46 -6.63 -8.32
CA TYR A 140 -4.99 -7.89 -7.82
C TYR A 140 -5.95 -8.54 -8.83
N SER A 141 -5.68 -9.78 -9.21
CA SER A 141 -6.48 -10.51 -10.20
C SER A 141 -7.26 -11.69 -9.62
N GLY A 142 -7.06 -12.00 -8.33
CA GLY A 142 -7.84 -13.00 -7.62
C GLY A 142 -9.28 -12.52 -7.34
N ASN A 143 -10.12 -13.43 -6.84
CA ASN A 143 -11.49 -13.07 -6.44
C ASN A 143 -11.52 -12.44 -5.02
N PRO A 144 -12.61 -11.72 -4.67
CA PRO A 144 -12.75 -11.11 -3.35
C PRO A 144 -12.73 -12.11 -2.18
N GLU A 145 -13.31 -13.30 -2.33
CA GLU A 145 -13.31 -14.34 -1.28
C GLU A 145 -11.89 -14.78 -0.91
N LYS A 146 -11.05 -15.01 -1.92
CA LYS A 146 -9.64 -15.34 -1.73
C LYS A 146 -8.89 -14.18 -1.07
N LEU A 147 -9.23 -12.93 -1.40
CA LEU A 147 -8.61 -11.78 -0.74
C LEU A 147 -8.99 -11.67 0.73
N VAL A 148 -10.26 -11.98 1.08
CA VAL A 148 -10.70 -12.07 2.49
C VAL A 148 -9.93 -13.15 3.24
N GLU A 149 -9.70 -14.32 2.61
CA GLU A 149 -8.89 -15.39 3.20
C GLU A 149 -7.43 -14.94 3.44
N LEU A 150 -6.81 -14.27 2.46
CA LEU A 150 -5.47 -13.71 2.59
C LEU A 150 -5.39 -12.66 3.69
N ALA A 151 -6.41 -11.80 3.78
CA ALA A 151 -6.50 -10.76 4.80
C ALA A 151 -6.63 -11.36 6.20
N ARG A 152 -7.48 -12.38 6.38
CA ARG A 152 -7.61 -13.13 7.63
C ARG A 152 -6.27 -13.72 8.07
N VAL A 153 -5.60 -14.44 7.17
CA VAL A 153 -4.30 -15.08 7.46
C VAL A 153 -3.26 -14.04 7.83
N ALA A 154 -3.22 -12.90 7.14
CA ALA A 154 -2.29 -11.83 7.46
C ALA A 154 -2.61 -11.21 8.83
N TYR A 155 -3.87 -10.86 9.09
CA TYR A 155 -4.31 -10.28 10.36
C TYR A 155 -3.97 -11.18 11.56
N GLU A 156 -4.38 -12.44 11.53
CA GLU A 156 -4.09 -13.41 12.60
C GLU A 156 -2.58 -13.56 12.82
N THR A 157 -1.81 -13.61 11.74
CA THR A 157 -0.35 -13.77 11.82
C THR A 157 0.33 -12.53 12.39
N LEU A 158 -0.08 -11.34 11.97
CA LEU A 158 0.43 -10.07 12.48
C LEU A 158 0.13 -9.92 13.97
N LYS A 159 -1.13 -10.14 14.37
CA LYS A 159 -1.55 -10.05 15.78
C LYS A 159 -0.88 -11.10 16.67
N ALA A 160 -0.57 -12.29 16.14
CA ALA A 160 0.17 -13.31 16.89
C ALA A 160 1.65 -12.93 17.10
N VAL A 161 2.26 -12.19 16.18
CA VAL A 161 3.62 -11.67 16.35
C VAL A 161 3.63 -10.53 17.37
N ASP A 162 2.68 -9.62 17.25
CA ASP A 162 2.53 -8.46 18.13
C ASP A 162 1.08 -7.94 18.08
N PRO A 163 0.33 -8.00 19.20
CA PRO A 163 -1.07 -7.53 19.22
C PRO A 163 -1.20 -6.02 19.00
N GLU A 164 -0.13 -5.23 19.20
CA GLU A 164 -0.12 -3.79 18.97
C GLU A 164 0.05 -3.39 17.50
N ILE A 165 0.36 -4.35 16.60
CA ILE A 165 0.42 -4.07 15.17
C ILE A 165 -0.93 -3.59 14.66
N ILE A 166 -0.92 -2.48 13.93
CA ILE A 166 -2.06 -1.94 13.20
C ILE A 166 -2.12 -2.61 11.82
N VAL A 167 -3.23 -3.29 11.55
CA VAL A 167 -3.51 -3.92 10.26
C VAL A 167 -4.44 -3.01 9.47
N VAL A 168 -3.97 -2.51 8.34
CA VAL A 168 -4.72 -1.65 7.43
C VAL A 168 -5.30 -2.52 6.31
N SER A 169 -6.59 -2.35 6.02
CA SER A 169 -7.29 -3.13 5.00
C SER A 169 -6.65 -2.96 3.62
N PRO A 170 -7.00 -3.84 2.65
CA PRO A 170 -6.72 -3.54 1.26
C PRO A 170 -7.26 -2.20 0.82
N SER A 171 -6.42 -1.45 0.12
CA SER A 171 -6.77 -0.14 -0.41
C SER A 171 -7.53 -0.27 -1.72
N VAL A 172 -8.51 0.60 -1.91
CA VAL A 172 -9.33 0.71 -3.11
C VAL A 172 -9.16 2.11 -3.67
N VAL A 173 -9.17 2.27 -4.99
CA VAL A 173 -9.07 3.57 -5.67
C VAL A 173 -10.28 3.84 -6.56
N GLY A 174 -10.59 5.12 -6.75
CA GLY A 174 -11.57 5.59 -7.74
C GLY A 174 -12.95 5.87 -7.16
N ALA A 175 -13.87 6.34 -8.01
CA ALA A 175 -15.25 6.66 -7.65
C ALA A 175 -16.25 5.77 -8.42
N GLY A 176 -17.55 5.97 -8.21
CA GLY A 176 -18.59 5.29 -8.99
C GLY A 176 -18.54 3.77 -8.83
N GLY A 177 -18.37 3.03 -9.94
CA GLY A 177 -18.35 1.56 -9.95
C GLY A 177 -17.31 0.92 -9.01
N HIS A 178 -16.21 1.64 -8.71
CA HIS A 178 -15.16 1.15 -7.80
C HIS A 178 -15.62 1.06 -6.33
N LEU A 179 -16.61 1.86 -5.92
CA LEU A 179 -17.21 1.78 -4.59
C LEU A 179 -17.92 0.44 -4.35
N LYS A 180 -18.46 -0.17 -5.41
CA LYS A 180 -19.07 -1.49 -5.33
C LYS A 180 -18.05 -2.55 -4.89
N TRP A 181 -16.79 -2.41 -5.29
CA TRP A 181 -15.74 -3.35 -4.89
C TRP A 181 -15.57 -3.33 -3.37
N LEU A 182 -15.47 -2.13 -2.76
CA LEU A 182 -15.39 -2.00 -1.29
C LEU A 182 -16.63 -2.57 -0.61
N ASP A 183 -17.82 -2.25 -1.13
CA ASP A 183 -19.10 -2.75 -0.62
C ASP A 183 -19.14 -4.29 -0.62
N ASP A 184 -18.74 -4.93 -1.72
CA ASP A 184 -18.70 -6.38 -1.86
C ASP A 184 -17.66 -7.02 -0.93
N TYR A 185 -16.48 -6.40 -0.77
CA TYR A 185 -15.42 -6.88 0.12
C TYR A 185 -15.85 -6.84 1.59
N LEU A 186 -16.46 -5.74 2.03
CA LEU A 186 -16.97 -5.62 3.39
C LEU A 186 -18.17 -6.55 3.63
N ALA A 187 -19.05 -6.75 2.65
CA ALA A 187 -20.15 -7.71 2.72
C ALA A 187 -19.69 -9.16 2.94
N LYS A 188 -18.50 -9.51 2.43
CA LYS A 188 -17.87 -10.83 2.60
C LYS A 188 -17.08 -10.96 3.91
N GLY A 189 -17.14 -9.96 4.79
CA GLY A 189 -16.47 -9.97 6.09
C GLY A 189 -15.01 -9.47 6.03
N GLY A 190 -14.55 -8.94 4.90
CA GLY A 190 -13.18 -8.44 4.76
C GLY A 190 -12.81 -7.33 5.73
N GLY A 191 -13.80 -6.58 6.23
CA GLY A 191 -13.60 -5.58 7.28
C GLY A 191 -13.21 -6.17 8.63
N GLN A 192 -13.50 -7.44 8.94
CA GLN A 192 -13.18 -8.05 10.23
C GLN A 192 -11.68 -8.24 10.45
N TYR A 193 -10.89 -8.30 9.37
CA TYR A 193 -9.46 -8.62 9.40
C TYR A 193 -8.59 -7.38 9.17
N ALA A 194 -9.02 -6.25 9.73
CA ALA A 194 -8.29 -4.99 9.72
C ALA A 194 -8.69 -4.14 10.94
N ASP A 195 -7.75 -3.35 11.47
CA ASP A 195 -8.00 -2.32 12.48
C ASP A 195 -8.42 -0.99 11.84
N VAL A 196 -8.02 -0.76 10.59
CA VAL A 196 -8.23 0.47 9.82
C VAL A 196 -8.72 0.13 8.42
N ILE A 197 -9.69 0.90 7.90
CA ILE A 197 -10.11 0.81 6.50
C ILE A 197 -9.30 1.81 5.66
N SER A 198 -8.76 1.37 4.52
CA SER A 198 -7.96 2.19 3.61
C SER A 198 -8.67 2.46 2.29
N TYR A 199 -8.50 3.67 1.75
CA TYR A 199 -9.00 4.08 0.45
C TYR A 199 -8.12 5.17 -0.16
N HIS A 200 -7.92 5.17 -1.47
CA HIS A 200 -7.13 6.17 -2.18
C HIS A 200 -8.06 7.23 -2.80
N PHE A 201 -8.07 8.43 -2.22
CA PHE A 201 -8.97 9.52 -2.63
C PHE A 201 -8.29 10.45 -3.65
N TYR A 202 -8.13 9.99 -4.88
CA TYR A 202 -7.54 10.78 -5.96
C TYR A 202 -8.54 11.76 -6.59
N VAL A 203 -8.19 13.06 -6.59
CA VAL A 203 -8.89 14.14 -7.32
C VAL A 203 -7.87 15.01 -8.08
N PRO A 204 -7.07 14.42 -8.97
CA PRO A 204 -5.78 14.98 -9.39
C PRO A 204 -5.85 16.31 -10.15
N LYS A 205 -7.02 16.67 -10.67
CA LYS A 205 -7.29 17.89 -11.44
C LYS A 205 -8.10 18.93 -10.67
N ASP A 206 -8.60 18.58 -9.49
CA ASP A 206 -9.53 19.38 -8.71
C ASP A 206 -8.89 19.82 -7.39
N ALA A 207 -9.51 20.78 -6.72
CA ALA A 207 -9.12 21.18 -5.38
C ALA A 207 -9.31 20.02 -4.38
N PRO A 208 -8.52 19.93 -3.29
CA PRO A 208 -8.62 18.86 -2.30
C PRO A 208 -10.03 18.61 -1.74
N GLU A 209 -10.85 19.65 -1.63
CA GLU A 209 -12.23 19.59 -1.15
C GLU A 209 -13.12 18.71 -2.03
N ALA A 210 -12.74 18.46 -3.30
CA ALA A 210 -13.42 17.55 -4.19
C ALA A 210 -13.40 16.08 -3.70
N MET A 211 -12.52 15.73 -2.74
CA MET A 211 -12.54 14.40 -2.11
C MET A 211 -13.75 14.19 -1.19
N LEU A 212 -14.35 15.26 -0.64
CA LEU A 212 -15.36 15.16 0.42
C LEU A 212 -16.58 14.29 0.05
N PRO A 213 -17.17 14.40 -1.16
CA PRO A 213 -18.27 13.52 -1.54
C PRO A 213 -17.87 12.04 -1.55
N LEU A 214 -16.68 11.71 -2.05
CA LEU A 214 -16.17 10.34 -2.11
C LEU A 214 -15.89 9.79 -0.70
N ILE A 215 -15.29 10.60 0.17
CA ILE A 215 -15.09 10.26 1.59
C ILE A 215 -16.42 9.91 2.26
N ARG A 216 -17.47 10.74 2.07
CA ARG A 216 -18.80 10.48 2.64
C ARG A 216 -19.44 9.20 2.10
N GLN A 217 -19.22 8.88 0.83
CA GLN A 217 -19.70 7.63 0.22
C GLN A 217 -18.99 6.41 0.82
N VAL A 218 -17.66 6.46 1.00
CA VAL A 218 -16.89 5.39 1.66
C VAL A 218 -17.33 5.21 3.11
N GLN A 219 -17.50 6.31 3.86
CA GLN A 219 -18.02 6.24 5.23
C GLN A 219 -19.44 5.65 5.29
N ALA A 220 -20.30 5.93 4.31
CA ALA A 220 -21.63 5.32 4.23
C ALA A 220 -21.57 3.80 4.00
N ILE A 221 -20.63 3.33 3.18
CA ILE A 221 -20.37 1.90 2.98
C ILE A 221 -19.83 1.26 4.27
N MET A 222 -18.91 1.93 4.98
CA MET A 222 -18.43 1.47 6.28
C MET A 222 -19.58 1.33 7.29
N ARG A 223 -20.46 2.34 7.40
CA ARG A 223 -21.66 2.28 8.26
C ARG A 223 -22.59 1.14 7.89
N LYS A 224 -22.87 0.95 6.59
CA LYS A 224 -23.71 -0.15 6.07
C LYS A 224 -23.22 -1.51 6.56
N HIS A 225 -21.90 -1.71 6.63
CA HIS A 225 -21.25 -2.95 7.06
C HIS A 225 -20.76 -2.94 8.52
N LYS A 226 -21.19 -1.96 9.33
CA LYS A 226 -20.85 -1.82 10.75
C LYS A 226 -19.33 -1.74 11.02
N GLN A 227 -18.59 -1.11 10.11
CA GLN A 227 -17.14 -0.86 10.20
C GLN A 227 -16.80 0.61 10.48
N ASP A 228 -17.79 1.45 10.71
CA ASP A 228 -17.66 2.91 10.95
C ASP A 228 -17.04 3.29 12.30
N HIS A 229 -16.92 2.33 13.22
CA HIS A 229 -16.12 2.49 14.43
C HIS A 229 -14.61 2.42 14.18
N LYS A 230 -14.18 2.04 12.97
CA LYS A 230 -12.76 1.96 12.59
C LYS A 230 -12.30 3.25 11.92
N PRO A 231 -11.02 3.64 12.07
CA PRO A 231 -10.47 4.75 11.32
C PRO A 231 -10.51 4.48 9.81
N LEU A 232 -10.66 5.55 9.03
CA LEU A 232 -10.52 5.55 7.58
C LEU A 232 -9.22 6.26 7.20
N TRP A 233 -8.26 5.58 6.59
CA TRP A 233 -6.99 6.18 6.16
C TRP A 233 -6.99 6.42 4.65
N ASN A 234 -6.52 7.61 4.26
CA ASN A 234 -6.13 7.89 2.89
C ASN A 234 -4.64 7.54 2.72
N THR A 235 -4.34 6.30 2.36
CA THR A 235 -2.96 5.85 2.24
C THR A 235 -2.29 6.31 0.96
N GLU A 236 -3.03 6.89 0.02
CA GLU A 236 -2.48 7.46 -1.20
C GLU A 236 -3.42 8.46 -1.86
N THR A 237 -2.93 9.67 -2.08
CA THR A 237 -3.53 10.65 -3.00
C THR A 237 -2.43 11.50 -3.62
N GLY A 238 -2.77 12.36 -4.56
CA GLY A 238 -1.82 13.29 -5.18
C GLY A 238 -2.47 14.10 -6.28
N TRP A 239 -1.79 15.16 -6.68
CA TRP A 239 -2.23 16.09 -7.72
C TRP A 239 -1.33 16.04 -8.94
N TRP A 240 -1.91 16.33 -10.09
CA TRP A 240 -1.12 16.58 -11.28
C TRP A 240 -0.55 17.99 -11.20
N ILE A 241 0.77 18.07 -11.11
CA ILE A 241 1.51 19.32 -11.22
C ILE A 241 2.10 19.33 -12.62
N ALA A 242 1.73 20.31 -13.44
CA ALA A 242 2.31 20.47 -14.76
C ALA A 242 3.82 20.70 -14.62
N ASN A 243 4.62 20.01 -15.42
CA ASN A 243 6.06 20.20 -15.44
C ASN A 243 6.36 21.63 -15.89
N THR A 244 6.95 22.44 -15.02
CA THR A 244 7.30 23.84 -15.32
C THR A 244 8.70 23.98 -15.93
N ASP A 245 9.47 22.89 -16.00
CA ASP A 245 10.85 22.86 -16.48
C ASP A 245 10.98 22.45 -17.97
N GLY A 246 9.86 22.24 -18.66
CA GLY A 246 9.84 21.90 -20.10
C GLY A 246 10.14 20.44 -20.41
N THR A 247 10.22 19.55 -19.42
CA THR A 247 10.29 18.10 -19.65
C THR A 247 8.96 17.56 -20.18
N PRO A 248 8.95 16.78 -21.29
CA PRO A 248 7.71 16.29 -21.90
C PRO A 248 6.87 15.49 -20.90
N GLU A 249 5.55 15.72 -20.91
CA GLU A 249 4.60 14.89 -20.17
C GLU A 249 4.56 13.50 -20.81
N ASP A 250 5.11 12.50 -20.12
CA ASP A 250 5.11 11.13 -20.62
C ASP A 250 3.75 10.46 -20.32
N ALA A 251 2.91 10.34 -21.34
CA ALA A 251 1.56 9.78 -21.25
C ALA A 251 1.53 8.26 -20.99
N GLY A 252 2.69 7.59 -21.00
CA GLY A 252 2.79 6.13 -20.99
C GLY A 252 3.07 5.45 -19.66
N ILE A 253 3.32 6.19 -18.57
CA ILE A 253 3.88 5.58 -17.35
C ILE A 253 2.90 5.69 -16.18
N VAL A 254 2.29 4.55 -15.84
CA VAL A 254 1.53 4.33 -14.58
C VAL A 254 2.47 4.38 -13.34
N GLY A 255 3.72 4.82 -13.48
CA GLY A 255 4.78 4.67 -12.46
C GLY A 255 6.05 5.55 -12.58
N GLY A 256 6.08 6.64 -13.36
CA GLY A 256 7.28 7.49 -13.40
C GLY A 256 7.21 8.63 -14.41
N GLY A 257 7.73 9.82 -14.08
CA GLY A 257 7.82 10.95 -15.03
C GLY A 257 6.84 12.11 -14.80
N GLN A 258 6.14 12.15 -13.67
CA GLN A 258 5.50 13.35 -13.15
C GLN A 258 6.06 13.59 -11.75
N GLU A 259 6.31 14.84 -11.36
CA GLU A 259 6.45 15.18 -9.93
C GLU A 259 5.11 14.96 -9.24
N ARG A 260 4.75 13.69 -9.02
CA ARG A 260 3.60 13.32 -8.20
C ARG A 260 4.02 13.50 -6.75
N PHE A 261 3.65 14.62 -6.17
CA PHE A 261 3.55 14.71 -4.71
C PHE A 261 2.43 13.77 -4.30
N ARG A 262 2.81 12.57 -3.86
CA ARG A 262 1.88 11.58 -3.31
C ARG A 262 1.81 11.77 -1.81
N LEU A 263 0.62 12.15 -1.35
CA LEU A 263 0.30 12.44 0.03
C LEU A 263 -0.38 11.23 0.68
N ILE A 264 0.01 10.95 1.91
CA ILE A 264 -0.76 10.12 2.83
C ILE A 264 -1.47 11.09 3.76
N VAL A 265 -2.79 11.01 3.81
CA VAL A 265 -3.56 11.69 4.84
C VAL A 265 -4.13 10.62 5.76
N LEU A 266 -3.48 10.42 6.90
CA LEU A 266 -4.01 9.60 7.98
C LEU A 266 -5.09 10.39 8.73
N GLY A 267 -6.20 10.70 8.07
CA GLY A 267 -7.25 11.54 8.65
C GLY A 267 -8.28 10.71 9.43
N TYR A 268 -8.48 10.98 10.71
CA TYR A 268 -9.71 10.57 11.39
C TYR A 268 -10.82 11.50 10.92
N ALA A 269 -11.76 10.98 10.14
CA ALA A 269 -13.04 11.63 9.97
C ALA A 269 -13.98 11.09 11.06
N SER A 270 -13.97 11.77 12.21
CA SER A 270 -15.00 11.62 13.25
C SER A 270 -16.39 11.98 12.73
#